data_AF-R6NG84-F1
#
_entry.id   AF-R6NG84-F1
#
_cell.length_a   1.000
_cell.length_b   1.000
_cell.length_c   1.000
_cell.angle_alpha   90.00
_cell.angle_beta   90.00
_cell.angle_gamma   90.00
#
_symmetry.space_group_name_H-M   'P 1'
#
loop_
_entity.id
_entity.type
_entity.pdbx_description
1 polymer ?
#
loop_
_entity_poly.entity_id
_entity_poly.type
_entity_poly.pdbx_seq_one_letter_code
_entity_poly.pdbx_strand_id
1 'polypeptide(L)'
;MILKHRSLCIFLVFAFLGTLLAGAGITAKAKGIPSLWDGTVDTSWYDPNVPQKEYAISSAPQLAGLAQLVNQGNSLEGTTIRLHSDLDLAGHNWIPIGNQLEAEEGKKAAVFSGTFEGNGHIISNLTIGSQSSPYEGSCAGLFGSVNGHISNLSLENASIFFSPKAQGGQAYAASAILCAYLGESGSVDHCLAANSSLSAVSLPTSRLLASGGLVGICYGKISSASVREGSLSDPNGFGTLGGLCGAAGPGSVLKLCSSSGEICGIENAVASFAGGLLGATLGDNGKNAASVQRCCAQGTVTGGTWSGGLIGNASNTVVENCYTTVTVKNAVYGGGFLGIGGDASTSGKISNSYTFGQVSDCFLYGGAFTGSQKESLEKLSGCYYLAPSPAPLPERNAGASAKPSEFFHSEAALILLNHSSDGPWTAGEEYPYCGAERADYSAVEQAAASIPTDLNNYTEKTVASLNQAIDQILYSCTLAEQAEVDSMAQTIEAAAAALVLRPADYMLVEEALAMVPQDLSVYTKESVAALTDAVKTVPRGQTVLNQAEVDLAAHAIEQAVIGLIPLEGGTENKFANQPEGEERPETGDFDLLPIFISLLLSAGLLLEGWLAKKKKKARA
;
A
#
# COMPACT_ATOMS: atom_id res chain seq x y z
N MET A 1 60.03 9.59 -5.19
CA MET A 1 59.30 8.53 -5.93
C MET A 1 58.23 7.97 -5.00
N ILE A 2 57.28 8.86 -4.70
CA ILE A 2 56.12 8.70 -3.82
C ILE A 2 54.97 9.31 -4.63
N LEU A 3 53.75 8.78 -4.48
CA LEU A 3 52.53 8.98 -5.29
C LEU A 3 52.45 8.11 -6.56
N LYS A 4 51.80 6.96 -6.42
CA LYS A 4 50.69 6.51 -7.27
C LYS A 4 50.21 5.14 -6.76
N HIS A 5 49.25 5.14 -5.82
CA HIS A 5 48.28 4.05 -5.59
C HIS A 5 47.25 4.53 -4.56
N ARG A 6 46.43 5.51 -4.95
CA ARG A 6 45.30 6.01 -4.13
C ARG A 6 44.05 6.33 -4.97
N SER A 7 43.89 5.68 -6.13
CA SER A 7 42.80 5.98 -7.08
C SER A 7 42.01 4.75 -7.54
N LEU A 8 42.08 3.64 -6.81
CA LEU A 8 41.34 2.40 -7.15
C LEU A 8 40.30 2.01 -6.08
N CYS A 9 39.75 2.98 -5.35
CA CYS A 9 38.63 2.79 -4.40
C CYS A 9 37.46 3.76 -4.64
N ILE A 10 37.41 4.45 -5.80
CA ILE A 10 36.37 5.47 -6.09
C ILE A 10 35.48 5.07 -7.28
N PHE A 11 35.73 3.95 -7.96
CA PHE A 11 34.91 3.48 -9.09
C PHE A 11 33.96 2.31 -8.77
N LEU A 12 33.76 1.97 -7.49
CA LEU A 12 32.78 0.98 -7.01
C LEU A 12 31.64 1.61 -6.18
N VAL A 13 31.46 2.93 -6.29
CA VAL A 13 30.41 3.70 -5.59
C VAL A 13 29.41 4.35 -6.57
N PHE A 14 29.60 4.20 -7.89
CA PHE A 14 28.70 4.79 -8.91
C PHE A 14 27.91 3.77 -9.75
N ALA A 15 27.92 2.49 -9.38
CA ALA A 15 27.08 1.45 -9.99
C ALA A 15 25.90 1.02 -9.08
N PHE A 16 25.65 1.74 -7.98
CA PHE A 16 24.51 1.53 -7.07
C PHE A 16 23.42 2.61 -7.18
N LEU A 17 23.57 3.54 -8.14
CA LEU A 17 22.57 4.59 -8.41
C LEU A 17 21.71 4.29 -9.67
N GLY A 18 21.85 3.09 -10.25
CA GLY A 18 21.19 2.68 -11.50
C GLY A 18 20.09 1.62 -11.35
N THR A 19 19.87 1.08 -10.15
CA THR A 19 18.77 0.12 -9.87
C THR A 19 17.68 0.70 -8.97
N LEU A 20 17.77 1.99 -8.63
CA LEU A 20 16.77 2.73 -7.86
C LEU A 20 15.60 3.27 -8.72
N LEU A 21 15.48 2.83 -9.97
CA LEU A 21 14.48 3.33 -10.94
C LEU A 21 13.68 2.23 -11.66
N ALA A 22 13.77 0.97 -11.21
CA ALA A 22 12.94 -0.13 -11.74
C ALA A 22 11.80 -0.56 -10.80
N GLY A 23 11.60 0.13 -9.67
CA GLY A 23 10.49 -0.08 -8.72
C GLY A 23 9.59 1.14 -8.52
N ALA A 24 9.68 2.14 -9.41
CA ALA A 24 8.97 3.42 -9.32
C ALA A 24 7.91 3.63 -10.42
N GLY A 25 7.47 2.58 -11.09
CA GLY A 25 6.16 2.57 -11.77
C GLY A 25 5.22 1.83 -10.83
N ILE A 26 4.14 2.37 -10.29
CA ILE A 26 3.26 3.45 -10.74
C ILE A 26 2.81 4.23 -9.50
N THR A 27 3.28 5.46 -9.31
CA THR A 27 2.52 6.49 -8.60
C THR A 27 1.77 7.28 -9.66
N ALA A 28 0.57 6.82 -10.02
CA ALA A 28 -0.29 7.54 -10.93
C ALA A 28 -0.74 8.84 -10.25
N LYS A 29 -0.21 9.95 -10.76
CA LYS A 29 -0.57 11.35 -10.50
C LYS A 29 -0.19 11.90 -9.14
N ALA A 30 0.12 13.19 -9.14
CA ALA A 30 0.47 13.98 -7.97
C ALA A 30 -0.62 13.92 -6.89
N LYS A 31 -0.60 12.88 -6.04
CA LYS A 31 -0.92 13.05 -4.63
C LYS A 31 0.03 14.14 -4.16
N GLY A 32 -0.50 15.31 -3.80
CA GLY A 32 0.31 16.46 -3.38
C GLY A 32 1.37 16.03 -2.38
N ILE A 33 2.53 16.70 -2.37
CA ILE A 33 3.59 16.46 -1.38
C ILE A 33 2.93 16.41 -0.01
N PRO A 34 2.94 15.27 0.70
CA PRO A 34 2.37 15.20 2.03
C PRO A 34 2.97 16.33 2.85
N SER A 35 2.12 17.17 3.44
CA SER A 35 2.61 18.22 4.33
C SER A 35 3.45 17.55 5.40
N LEU A 36 4.73 17.92 5.53
CA LEU A 36 5.58 17.39 6.59
C LEU A 36 4.89 17.61 7.94
N TRP A 37 4.57 16.53 8.63
CA TRP A 37 4.04 16.61 9.98
C TRP A 37 5.09 17.22 10.89
N ASP A 38 4.70 18.14 11.77
CA ASP A 38 5.59 18.86 12.69
C ASP A 38 5.48 18.35 14.14
N GLY A 39 4.75 17.25 14.36
CA GLY A 39 4.45 16.71 15.68
C GLY A 39 3.20 17.31 16.35
N THR A 40 2.45 18.18 15.65
CA THR A 40 1.18 18.72 16.16
C THR A 40 0.07 17.68 16.26
N VAL A 41 -0.94 18.00 17.06
CA VAL A 41 -2.09 17.12 17.32
C VAL A 41 -3.38 17.88 17.06
N ASP A 42 -4.32 17.25 16.35
CA ASP A 42 -5.65 17.78 16.06
C ASP A 42 -6.74 16.77 16.49
N THR A 43 -7.52 17.14 17.52
CA THR A 43 -8.69 16.39 17.98
C THR A 43 -10.01 17.07 17.62
N SER A 44 -10.00 18.16 16.85
CA SER A 44 -11.20 18.97 16.55
C SER A 44 -12.26 18.23 15.74
N TRP A 45 -11.88 17.13 15.08
CA TRP A 45 -12.78 16.24 14.34
C TRP A 45 -13.66 15.36 15.25
N TYR A 46 -13.37 15.27 16.56
CA TYR A 46 -14.09 14.43 17.50
C TYR A 46 -14.79 15.26 18.59
N ASP A 47 -16.12 15.08 18.71
CA ASP A 47 -16.91 15.60 19.84
C ASP A 47 -17.42 14.44 20.71
N PRO A 48 -16.96 14.29 21.96
CA PRO A 48 -17.43 13.24 22.86
C PRO A 48 -18.93 13.32 23.20
N ASN A 49 -19.57 14.49 23.03
CA ASN A 49 -20.99 14.65 23.30
C ASN A 49 -21.87 14.21 22.12
N VAL A 50 -21.30 14.11 20.92
CA VAL A 50 -22.00 13.74 19.69
C VAL A 50 -21.15 12.72 18.90
N PRO A 51 -20.88 11.53 19.47
CA PRO A 51 -20.06 10.53 18.80
C PRO A 51 -20.72 10.05 17.51
N GLN A 52 -19.95 10.05 16.42
CA GLN A 52 -20.34 9.51 15.13
C GLN A 52 -19.90 8.05 15.01
N LYS A 53 -20.54 7.31 14.11
CA LYS A 53 -20.12 5.93 13.80
C LYS A 53 -18.87 5.88 12.93
N GLU A 54 -18.61 6.94 12.18
CA GLU A 54 -17.49 7.02 11.24
C GLU A 54 -16.84 8.39 11.30
N TYR A 55 -15.50 8.41 11.25
CA TYR A 55 -14.69 9.62 11.13
C TYR A 55 -13.64 9.42 10.04
N ALA A 56 -13.40 10.47 9.25
CA ALA A 56 -12.36 10.51 8.24
C ALA A 56 -11.11 11.22 8.77
N ILE A 57 -9.94 10.65 8.49
CA ILE A 57 -8.62 11.22 8.76
C ILE A 57 -7.93 11.47 7.43
N SER A 58 -7.44 12.69 7.22
CA SER A 58 -6.73 13.10 6.01
C SER A 58 -5.38 13.77 6.30
N SER A 59 -4.97 13.83 7.57
CA SER A 59 -3.71 14.45 7.97
C SER A 59 -3.05 13.77 9.17
N ALA A 60 -1.73 13.88 9.25
CA ALA A 60 -0.95 13.33 10.36
C ALA A 60 -1.34 13.93 11.74
N PRO A 61 -1.63 15.24 11.90
CA PRO A 61 -2.14 15.77 13.17
C PRO A 61 -3.46 15.14 13.62
N GLN A 62 -4.37 14.82 12.69
CA GLN A 62 -5.63 14.13 13.01
C GLN A 62 -5.38 12.69 13.50
N LEU A 63 -4.45 11.97 12.86
CA LEU A 63 -4.01 10.65 13.32
C LEU A 63 -3.34 10.71 14.70
N ALA A 64 -2.51 11.72 14.95
CA ALA A 64 -1.96 11.95 16.28
C ALA A 64 -3.06 12.30 17.30
N GLY A 65 -4.13 12.96 16.85
CA GLY A 65 -5.34 13.22 17.63
C GLY A 65 -6.06 11.94 18.05
N LEU A 66 -6.16 10.96 17.14
CA LEU A 66 -6.65 9.62 17.47
C LEU A 66 -5.80 8.98 18.59
N ALA A 67 -4.47 9.05 18.48
CA ALA A 67 -3.58 8.53 19.52
C ALA A 67 -3.85 9.22 20.87
N GLN A 68 -4.00 10.55 20.88
CA GLN A 68 -4.32 11.31 22.09
C GLN A 68 -5.65 10.87 22.71
N LEU A 69 -6.72 10.74 21.92
CA LEU A 69 -8.04 10.34 22.40
C LEU A 69 -8.02 8.94 23.03
N VAL A 70 -7.39 7.97 22.36
CA VAL A 70 -7.29 6.59 22.85
C VAL A 70 -6.46 6.53 24.12
N ASN A 71 -5.33 7.25 24.16
CA ASN A 71 -4.46 7.29 25.32
C ASN A 71 -5.07 8.02 26.53
N GLN A 72 -6.14 8.80 26.32
CA GLN A 72 -6.97 9.40 27.37
C GLN A 72 -8.14 8.50 27.83
N GLY A 73 -8.23 7.27 27.29
CA GLY A 73 -9.22 6.27 27.68
C GLY A 73 -10.51 6.28 26.86
N ASN A 74 -10.52 6.94 25.70
CA ASN A 74 -11.58 6.79 24.70
C ASN A 74 -11.27 5.62 23.77
N SER A 75 -11.86 4.46 24.03
CA SER A 75 -11.57 3.24 23.25
C SER A 75 -12.05 3.30 21.80
N LEU A 76 -12.97 4.22 21.47
CA LEU A 76 -13.65 4.30 20.17
C LEU A 76 -14.33 2.99 19.74
N GLU A 77 -14.78 2.20 20.71
CA GLU A 77 -15.54 0.98 20.45
C GLU A 77 -16.79 1.27 19.59
N GLY A 78 -17.00 0.45 18.56
CA GLY A 78 -18.11 0.63 17.61
C GLY A 78 -17.96 1.81 16.65
N THR A 79 -16.81 2.48 16.63
CA THR A 79 -16.50 3.60 15.73
C THR A 79 -15.52 3.16 14.65
N THR A 80 -15.75 3.58 13.40
CA THR A 80 -14.83 3.40 12.27
C THR A 80 -14.03 4.68 12.04
N ILE A 81 -12.71 4.54 11.95
CA ILE A 81 -11.79 5.60 11.55
C ILE A 81 -11.25 5.23 10.17
N ARG A 82 -11.45 6.09 9.17
CA ARG A 82 -11.06 5.83 7.77
C ARG A 82 -10.00 6.83 7.31
N LEU A 83 -8.93 6.35 6.68
CA LEU A 83 -8.00 7.21 5.97
C LEU A 83 -8.56 7.63 4.61
N HIS A 84 -8.38 8.90 4.25
CA HIS A 84 -8.77 9.46 2.94
C HIS A 84 -7.55 9.97 2.14
N SER A 85 -6.35 9.81 2.68
CA SER A 85 -5.10 10.20 2.04
C SER A 85 -3.94 9.42 2.64
N ASP A 86 -2.84 9.36 1.90
CA ASP A 86 -1.58 8.88 2.43
C ASP A 86 -1.03 9.90 3.43
N LEU A 87 -0.38 9.41 4.48
CA LEU A 87 0.15 10.23 5.56
C LEU A 87 1.67 10.05 5.66
N ASP A 88 2.40 11.17 5.78
CA ASP A 88 3.83 11.17 6.09
C ASP A 88 4.04 11.68 7.50
N LEU A 89 4.58 10.83 8.38
CA LEU A 89 4.90 11.18 9.76
C LEU A 89 6.25 11.89 9.90
N ALA A 90 6.95 12.12 8.78
CA ALA A 90 8.14 12.96 8.64
C ALA A 90 9.29 12.62 9.61
N GLY A 91 9.33 11.38 10.12
CA GLY A 91 10.34 10.95 11.08
C GLY A 91 10.17 11.55 12.49
N HIS A 92 9.05 12.21 12.77
CA HIS A 92 8.77 12.72 14.11
C HIS A 92 8.48 11.57 15.08
N ASN A 93 8.89 11.75 16.34
CA ASN A 93 8.64 10.76 17.39
C ASN A 93 7.14 10.55 17.57
N TRP A 94 6.72 9.31 17.39
CA TRP A 94 5.34 8.87 17.51
C TRP A 94 5.00 8.41 18.92
N ILE A 95 3.77 8.70 19.34
CA ILE A 95 3.17 8.12 20.55
C ILE A 95 2.18 7.04 20.08
N PRO A 96 2.36 5.77 20.48
CA PRO A 96 1.47 4.69 20.04
C PRO A 96 -0.01 4.98 20.34
N ILE A 97 -0.89 4.56 19.44
CA ILE A 97 -2.34 4.56 19.69
C ILE A 97 -2.64 3.39 20.64
N GLY A 98 -3.13 3.68 21.84
CA GLY A 98 -3.29 2.67 22.90
C GLY A 98 -1.96 2.29 23.54
N ASN A 99 -1.28 3.26 24.16
CA ASN A 99 0.10 3.15 24.61
C ASN A 99 0.33 2.38 25.94
N GLN A 100 -0.65 1.61 26.41
CA GLN A 100 -0.52 0.81 27.63
C GLN A 100 -1.10 -0.60 27.42
N LEU A 101 -0.32 -1.63 27.80
CA LEU A 101 -0.80 -3.02 27.82
C LEU A 101 -1.67 -3.35 29.04
N GLU A 102 -1.48 -2.62 30.14
CA GLU A 102 -2.23 -2.80 31.38
C GLU A 102 -2.78 -1.44 31.83
N ALA A 103 -3.99 -1.42 32.37
CA ALA A 103 -4.55 -0.21 32.96
C ALA A 103 -3.85 0.09 34.30
N GLU A 104 -3.47 1.35 34.51
CA GLU A 104 -3.10 1.80 35.86
C GLU A 104 -4.31 1.70 36.80
N GLU A 105 -4.04 1.39 38.08
CA GLU A 105 -5.10 1.26 39.09
C GLU A 105 -5.98 2.53 39.13
N GLY A 106 -7.29 2.35 38.95
CA GLY A 106 -8.26 3.44 38.92
C GLY A 106 -8.35 4.23 37.60
N LYS A 107 -7.63 3.84 36.54
CA LYS A 107 -7.75 4.44 35.19
C LYS A 107 -8.40 3.48 34.18
N LYS A 108 -8.95 4.04 33.10
CA LYS A 108 -9.38 3.26 31.94
C LYS A 108 -8.15 2.79 31.17
N ALA A 109 -8.20 1.57 30.64
CA ALA A 109 -7.13 1.04 29.79
C ALA A 109 -6.99 1.87 28.50
N ALA A 110 -5.76 2.22 28.13
CA ALA A 110 -5.46 2.86 26.84
C ALA A 110 -5.43 1.79 25.74
N VAL A 111 -6.60 1.42 25.22
CA VAL A 111 -6.77 0.38 24.19
C VAL A 111 -7.68 0.91 23.09
N PHE A 112 -7.29 0.69 21.84
CA PHE A 112 -8.15 0.97 20.69
C PHE A 112 -9.08 -0.22 20.41
N SER A 113 -10.39 0.01 20.44
CA SER A 113 -11.43 -1.01 20.23
C SER A 113 -12.37 -0.68 19.05
N GLY A 114 -12.02 0.32 18.24
CA GLY A 114 -12.75 0.66 17.02
C GLY A 114 -12.28 -0.13 15.80
N THR A 115 -12.72 0.29 14.63
CA THR A 115 -12.20 -0.18 13.33
C THR A 115 -11.32 0.92 12.74
N PHE A 116 -10.10 0.60 12.32
CA PHE A 116 -9.21 1.47 11.58
C PHE A 116 -9.07 0.96 10.15
N GLU A 117 -9.77 1.61 9.22
CA GLU A 117 -9.73 1.32 7.79
C GLU A 117 -8.68 2.21 7.11
N GLY A 118 -7.55 1.62 6.72
CA GLY A 118 -6.53 2.31 5.93
C GLY A 118 -6.99 2.64 4.52
N ASN A 119 -8.04 1.97 4.02
CA ASN A 119 -8.64 2.24 2.69
C ASN A 119 -7.60 2.27 1.56
N GLY A 120 -6.60 1.37 1.62
CA GLY A 120 -5.53 1.30 0.62
C GLY A 120 -4.41 2.35 0.78
N HIS A 121 -4.53 3.26 1.74
CA HIS A 121 -3.56 4.33 1.97
C HIS A 121 -2.30 3.86 2.70
N ILE A 122 -1.24 4.67 2.51
CA ILE A 122 0.07 4.46 3.11
C ILE A 122 0.28 5.44 4.27
N ILE A 123 0.80 4.95 5.39
CA ILE A 123 1.43 5.78 6.41
C ILE A 123 2.94 5.56 6.34
N SER A 124 3.71 6.63 6.19
CA SER A 124 5.16 6.57 5.96
C SER A 124 5.96 7.26 7.06
N ASN A 125 7.23 6.86 7.19
CA ASN A 125 8.25 7.50 8.03
C ASN A 125 7.88 7.54 9.54
N LEU A 126 7.16 6.52 10.02
CA LEU A 126 6.90 6.32 11.44
C LEU A 126 8.22 6.20 12.21
N THR A 127 8.46 7.05 13.22
CA THR A 127 9.66 6.94 14.07
C THR A 127 9.27 6.85 15.54
N ILE A 128 9.83 5.89 16.27
CA ILE A 128 9.67 5.77 17.72
C ILE A 128 11.04 5.59 18.36
N GLY A 129 11.50 6.61 19.10
CA GLY A 129 12.79 6.57 19.76
C GLY A 129 13.96 6.60 18.77
N SER A 130 15.17 6.42 19.31
CA SER A 130 16.41 6.38 18.53
C SER A 130 17.40 5.39 19.13
N GLN A 131 18.45 5.04 18.39
CA GLN A 131 19.51 4.17 18.92
C GLN A 131 20.16 4.72 20.20
N SER A 132 20.35 6.04 20.29
CA SER A 132 20.94 6.71 21.47
C SER A 132 19.95 6.96 22.60
N SER A 133 18.65 6.98 22.29
CA SER A 133 17.58 7.21 23.24
C SER A 133 16.36 6.38 22.83
N PRO A 134 16.37 5.06 23.09
CA PRO A 134 15.24 4.20 22.79
C PRO A 134 13.99 4.67 23.54
N TYR A 135 12.82 4.41 22.96
CA TYR A 135 11.55 4.67 23.62
C TYR A 135 11.36 3.70 24.78
N GLU A 136 11.15 4.22 26.00
CA GLU A 136 10.89 3.42 27.19
C GLU A 136 9.38 3.31 27.47
N GLY A 137 8.83 2.11 27.38
CA GLY A 137 7.39 1.88 27.58
C GLY A 137 7.02 0.41 27.79
N SER A 138 5.71 0.13 27.83
CA SER A 138 5.18 -1.25 27.81
C SER A 138 4.84 -1.73 26.40
N CYS A 139 4.66 -0.82 25.44
CA CYS A 139 4.41 -1.18 24.05
C CYS A 139 4.98 -0.16 23.06
N ALA A 140 5.32 -0.60 21.85
CA ALA A 140 5.71 0.27 20.75
C ALA A 140 5.20 -0.25 19.39
N GLY A 141 4.73 0.67 18.57
CA GLY A 141 4.17 0.46 17.23
C GLY A 141 3.29 1.64 16.83
N LEU A 142 2.74 1.65 15.61
CA LEU A 142 1.69 2.62 15.26
C LEU A 142 0.56 2.54 16.30
N PHE A 143 0.15 1.31 16.60
CA PHE A 143 -0.71 0.94 17.71
C PHE A 143 0.08 0.19 18.78
N GLY A 144 -0.18 0.53 20.05
CA GLY A 144 0.29 -0.23 21.19
C GLY A 144 -0.62 -1.41 21.48
N SER A 145 -1.86 -1.15 21.90
CA SER A 145 -2.84 -2.15 22.29
C SER A 145 -4.15 -2.00 21.53
N VAL A 146 -4.60 -3.09 20.89
CA VAL A 146 -5.78 -3.14 20.03
C VAL A 146 -6.67 -4.30 20.44
N ASN A 147 -7.95 -4.03 20.65
CA ASN A 147 -9.00 -5.03 20.77
C ASN A 147 -10.11 -4.83 19.72
N GLY A 148 -9.82 -4.03 18.69
CA GLY A 148 -10.66 -3.78 17.53
C GLY A 148 -10.00 -4.25 16.22
N HIS A 149 -10.35 -3.63 15.11
CA HIS A 149 -9.96 -4.09 13.76
C HIS A 149 -9.03 -3.09 13.09
N ILE A 150 -7.98 -3.57 12.44
CA ILE A 150 -7.13 -2.78 11.55
C ILE A 150 -7.13 -3.47 10.20
N SER A 151 -7.40 -2.71 9.14
CA SER A 151 -7.53 -3.26 7.80
C SER A 151 -6.99 -2.32 6.73
N ASN A 152 -6.59 -2.88 5.58
CA ASN A 152 -6.34 -2.14 4.34
C ASN A 152 -5.28 -1.03 4.48
N LEU A 153 -4.20 -1.29 5.22
CA LEU A 153 -3.21 -0.29 5.62
C LEU A 153 -1.78 -0.74 5.28
N SER A 154 -1.01 0.15 4.66
CA SER A 154 0.42 -0.05 4.45
C SER A 154 1.24 0.90 5.32
N LEU A 155 2.28 0.36 5.98
CA LEU A 155 3.31 1.11 6.68
C LEU A 155 4.62 1.02 5.93
N GLU A 156 5.21 2.16 5.57
CA GLU A 156 6.48 2.21 4.85
C GLU A 156 7.54 3.02 5.59
N ASN A 157 8.78 2.53 5.57
CA ASN A 157 9.94 3.21 6.16
C ASN A 157 9.78 3.52 7.65
N ALA A 158 9.19 2.59 8.43
CA ALA A 158 9.09 2.75 9.87
C ALA A 158 10.41 2.40 10.58
N SER A 159 10.75 3.13 11.64
CA SER A 159 11.95 2.93 12.45
C SER A 159 11.63 3.01 13.93
N ILE A 160 11.73 1.88 14.63
CA ILE A 160 11.40 1.77 16.05
C ILE A 160 12.63 1.31 16.84
N PHE A 161 13.01 2.09 17.86
CA PHE A 161 13.98 1.72 18.88
C PHE A 161 13.26 1.65 20.22
N PHE A 162 13.12 0.45 20.78
CA PHE A 162 12.29 0.20 21.96
C PHE A 162 13.11 -0.41 23.11
N SER A 163 12.80 0.01 24.34
CA SER A 163 13.32 -0.56 25.57
C SER A 163 12.17 -0.78 26.56
N PRO A 164 11.93 -2.02 27.04
CA PRO A 164 10.90 -2.28 28.04
C PRO A 164 11.14 -1.49 29.34
N LYS A 165 10.14 -0.74 29.78
CA LYS A 165 10.20 0.00 31.06
C LYS A 165 9.82 -0.91 32.24
N ALA A 166 10.71 -1.05 33.23
CA ALA A 166 10.43 -1.78 34.47
C ALA A 166 9.22 -1.18 35.22
N GLN A 167 8.17 -1.98 35.46
CA GLN A 167 7.12 -1.67 36.43
C GLN A 167 7.08 -2.78 37.49
N GLY A 168 7.16 -2.44 38.78
CA GLY A 168 6.87 -3.38 39.88
C GLY A 168 7.75 -4.64 40.02
N GLY A 169 8.87 -4.76 39.30
CA GLY A 169 9.80 -5.90 39.39
C GLY A 169 9.69 -6.95 38.27
N GLN A 170 8.64 -6.88 37.43
CA GLN A 170 8.57 -7.56 36.13
C GLN A 170 7.80 -6.69 35.14
N ALA A 171 8.42 -6.33 34.02
CA ALA A 171 7.75 -5.64 32.92
C ALA A 171 7.49 -6.62 31.79
N TYR A 172 6.22 -6.79 31.42
CA TYR A 172 5.81 -7.40 30.17
C TYR A 172 5.70 -6.30 29.12
N ALA A 173 6.47 -6.42 28.06
CA ALA A 173 6.43 -5.48 26.97
C ALA A 173 6.39 -6.18 25.62
N ALA A 174 5.74 -5.53 24.65
CA ALA A 174 5.67 -6.00 23.27
C ALA A 174 6.01 -4.86 22.31
N SER A 175 6.50 -5.19 21.13
CA SER A 175 6.67 -4.18 20.08
C SER A 175 6.44 -4.75 18.69
N ALA A 176 5.97 -3.92 17.77
CA ALA A 176 5.92 -4.22 16.35
C ALA A 176 5.81 -2.94 15.53
N ILE A 177 5.91 -3.04 14.21
CA ILE A 177 5.70 -1.88 13.33
C ILE A 177 4.24 -1.42 13.39
N LEU A 178 3.28 -2.34 13.22
CA LEU A 178 1.85 -1.99 13.21
C LEU A 178 1.21 -2.02 14.60
N CYS A 179 1.23 -3.18 15.27
CA CYS A 179 0.47 -3.39 16.51
C CYS A 179 1.27 -4.20 17.53
N ALA A 180 1.60 -3.61 18.69
CA ALA A 180 2.36 -4.34 19.70
C ALA A 180 1.57 -5.47 20.34
N TYR A 181 0.28 -5.27 20.63
CA TYR A 181 -0.60 -6.25 21.26
C TYR A 181 -1.98 -6.24 20.62
N LEU A 182 -2.38 -7.39 20.07
CA LEU A 182 -3.68 -7.64 19.49
C LEU A 182 -4.47 -8.60 20.40
N GLY A 183 -5.52 -8.10 21.03
CA GLY A 183 -6.41 -8.84 21.92
C GLY A 183 -7.26 -9.90 21.21
N GLU A 184 -7.99 -10.71 21.98
CA GLU A 184 -8.78 -11.85 21.48
C GLU A 184 -9.85 -11.45 20.45
N SER A 185 -10.45 -10.27 20.60
CA SER A 185 -11.43 -9.73 19.63
C SER A 185 -10.77 -9.00 18.46
N GLY A 186 -9.46 -8.79 18.52
CA GLY A 186 -8.75 -7.96 17.55
C GLY A 186 -8.47 -8.67 16.23
N SER A 187 -8.41 -7.90 15.15
CA SER A 187 -7.94 -8.42 13.85
C SER A 187 -7.04 -7.44 13.11
N VAL A 188 -6.09 -7.99 12.36
CA VAL A 188 -5.27 -7.30 11.36
C VAL A 188 -5.52 -8.00 10.02
N ASP A 189 -5.99 -7.26 9.02
CA ASP A 189 -6.42 -7.83 7.74
C ASP A 189 -5.93 -6.97 6.57
N HIS A 190 -5.35 -7.55 5.51
CA HIS A 190 -4.88 -6.74 4.37
C HIS A 190 -3.93 -5.61 4.82
N CYS A 191 -2.92 -5.95 5.62
CA CYS A 191 -1.93 -4.98 6.09
C CYS A 191 -0.52 -5.32 5.64
N LEU A 192 0.27 -4.29 5.31
CA LEU A 192 1.66 -4.42 4.88
C LEU A 192 2.57 -3.56 5.77
N ALA A 193 3.71 -4.11 6.20
CA ALA A 193 4.85 -3.31 6.64
C ALA A 193 6.01 -3.52 5.67
N ALA A 194 6.53 -2.45 5.08
CA ALA A 194 7.62 -2.51 4.10
C ALA A 194 8.81 -1.63 4.50
N ASN A 195 10.02 -2.10 4.19
CA ASN A 195 11.28 -1.37 4.40
C ASN A 195 11.42 -0.80 5.83
N SER A 196 10.98 -1.58 6.81
CA SER A 196 10.80 -1.11 8.19
C SER A 196 11.73 -1.84 9.14
N SER A 197 12.17 -1.14 10.19
CA SER A 197 13.12 -1.68 11.17
C SER A 197 12.62 -1.53 12.60
N LEU A 198 12.85 -2.56 13.41
CA LEU A 198 12.55 -2.61 14.83
C LEU A 198 13.75 -3.17 15.60
N SER A 199 14.33 -2.35 16.45
CA SER A 199 15.35 -2.75 17.42
C SER A 199 14.77 -2.67 18.85
N ALA A 200 14.44 -3.81 19.43
CA ALA A 200 13.91 -3.91 20.78
C ALA A 200 15.01 -4.42 21.73
N VAL A 201 15.56 -3.54 22.56
CA VAL A 201 16.67 -3.87 23.47
C VAL A 201 16.09 -4.44 24.76
N SER A 202 16.09 -5.76 24.88
CA SER A 202 15.67 -6.42 26.12
C SER A 202 16.71 -6.24 27.23
N LEU A 203 16.29 -6.07 28.50
CA LEU A 203 17.20 -6.00 29.65
C LEU A 203 16.94 -7.16 30.61
N PRO A 204 17.95 -7.65 31.37
CA PRO A 204 17.77 -8.76 32.30
C PRO A 204 16.64 -8.56 33.33
N THR A 205 16.37 -7.31 33.71
CA THR A 205 15.35 -6.93 34.70
C THR A 205 14.04 -6.43 34.07
N SER A 206 13.95 -6.37 32.75
CA SER A 206 12.79 -5.84 32.01
C SER A 206 12.66 -6.58 30.69
N ARG A 207 11.94 -7.71 30.74
CA ARG A 207 11.93 -8.68 29.66
C ARG A 207 10.93 -8.26 28.58
N LEU A 208 11.44 -8.10 27.37
CA LEU A 208 10.62 -8.09 26.16
C LEU A 208 9.94 -9.46 26.02
N LEU A 209 8.61 -9.51 25.99
CA LEU A 209 7.90 -10.75 25.73
C LEU A 209 8.07 -11.15 24.27
N ALA A 210 7.74 -10.24 23.36
CA ALA A 210 7.72 -10.52 21.95
C ALA A 210 7.90 -9.26 21.11
N SER A 211 8.55 -9.41 19.96
CA SER A 211 8.54 -8.43 18.88
C SER A 211 8.21 -9.07 17.54
N GLY A 212 7.35 -8.42 16.78
CA GLY A 212 6.99 -8.84 15.44
C GLY A 212 7.27 -7.77 14.40
N GLY A 213 7.53 -8.16 13.16
CA GLY A 213 7.62 -7.20 12.06
C GLY A 213 6.30 -6.50 11.79
N LEU A 214 5.15 -7.14 12.09
CA LEU A 214 3.83 -6.53 11.97
C LEU A 214 3.07 -6.51 13.30
N VAL A 215 3.03 -7.65 14.01
CA VAL A 215 2.29 -7.78 15.28
C VAL A 215 3.18 -8.35 16.39
N GLY A 216 3.24 -7.69 17.55
CA GLY A 216 4.10 -8.13 18.65
C GLY A 216 3.56 -9.41 19.30
N ILE A 217 2.37 -9.31 19.90
CA ILE A 217 1.63 -10.43 20.49
C ILE A 217 0.23 -10.49 19.87
N CYS A 218 -0.20 -11.67 19.46
CA CYS A 218 -1.50 -11.91 18.84
C CYS A 218 -2.32 -12.92 19.64
N TYR A 219 -3.48 -12.50 20.17
CA TYR A 219 -4.54 -13.39 20.66
C TYR A 219 -5.73 -13.49 19.71
N GLY A 220 -5.85 -12.54 18.77
CA GLY A 220 -6.90 -12.47 17.77
C GLY A 220 -6.51 -13.12 16.43
N LYS A 221 -6.73 -12.38 15.34
CA LYS A 221 -6.52 -12.88 13.97
C LYS A 221 -5.62 -11.97 13.14
N ILE A 222 -4.75 -12.57 12.34
CA ILE A 222 -3.96 -11.91 11.30
C ILE A 222 -4.25 -12.62 9.98
N SER A 223 -4.78 -11.89 9.01
CA SER A 223 -5.11 -12.43 7.67
C SER A 223 -4.58 -11.54 6.55
N SER A 224 -4.12 -12.17 5.47
CA SER A 224 -3.71 -11.48 4.23
C SER A 224 -2.73 -10.34 4.51
N ALA A 225 -1.75 -10.60 5.38
CA ALA A 225 -0.86 -9.59 5.93
C ALA A 225 0.61 -9.94 5.70
N SER A 226 1.42 -8.92 5.40
CA SER A 226 2.78 -9.14 4.91
C SER A 226 3.81 -8.21 5.54
N VAL A 227 5.03 -8.72 5.71
CA VAL A 227 6.23 -7.91 6.00
C VAL A 227 7.22 -8.05 4.84
N ARG A 228 7.60 -6.92 4.24
CA ARG A 228 8.53 -6.86 3.10
C ARG A 228 9.81 -6.12 3.47
N GLU A 229 10.96 -6.78 3.34
CA GLU A 229 12.26 -6.20 3.70
C GLU A 229 12.26 -5.63 5.14
N GLY A 230 11.74 -6.41 6.09
CA GLY A 230 11.74 -6.07 7.49
C GLY A 230 13.08 -6.38 8.17
N SER A 231 13.49 -5.54 9.12
CA SER A 231 14.66 -5.82 9.97
C SER A 231 14.26 -5.82 11.43
N LEU A 232 14.44 -6.96 12.11
CA LEU A 232 14.12 -7.13 13.52
C LEU A 232 15.38 -7.48 14.31
N SER A 233 15.61 -6.81 15.43
CA SER A 233 16.73 -7.15 16.31
C SER A 233 16.42 -7.01 17.80
N ASP A 234 16.92 -7.95 18.59
CA ASP A 234 17.04 -7.85 20.05
C ASP A 234 18.48 -8.19 20.45
N PRO A 235 19.39 -7.19 20.55
CA PRO A 235 20.84 -7.41 20.70
C PRO A 235 21.22 -8.18 21.98
N ASN A 236 20.37 -8.15 23.00
CA ASN A 236 20.60 -8.85 24.26
C ASN A 236 19.98 -10.25 24.29
N GLY A 237 19.02 -10.51 23.39
CA GLY A 237 18.55 -11.85 23.11
C GLY A 237 17.69 -12.50 24.19
N PHE A 238 16.93 -11.71 24.97
CA PHE A 238 16.02 -12.24 25.99
C PHE A 238 14.55 -12.35 25.53
N GLY A 239 14.21 -11.72 24.40
CA GLY A 239 12.86 -11.71 23.84
C GLY A 239 12.57 -12.83 22.85
N THR A 240 11.32 -12.81 22.38
CA THR A 240 10.83 -13.64 21.26
C THR A 240 10.73 -12.78 20.01
N LEU A 241 11.29 -13.20 18.88
CA LEU A 241 11.23 -12.45 17.63
C LEU A 241 10.54 -13.25 16.52
N GLY A 242 9.62 -12.62 15.80
CA GLY A 242 9.05 -13.21 14.59
C GLY A 242 8.95 -12.22 13.44
N GLY A 243 9.27 -12.66 12.22
CA GLY A 243 9.31 -11.75 11.07
C GLY A 243 7.97 -11.10 10.76
N LEU A 244 6.86 -11.80 11.02
CA LEU A 244 5.51 -11.23 11.00
C LEU A 244 4.98 -11.00 12.43
N CYS A 245 4.96 -12.07 13.23
CA CYS A 245 4.36 -12.06 14.56
C CYS A 245 5.34 -12.52 15.63
N GLY A 246 5.54 -11.73 16.67
CA GLY A 246 6.44 -12.11 17.77
C GLY A 246 5.93 -13.35 18.51
N ALA A 247 4.73 -13.25 19.10
CA ALA A 247 4.13 -14.37 19.81
C ALA A 247 2.63 -14.53 19.54
N ALA A 248 2.18 -15.77 19.48
CA ALA A 248 0.79 -16.15 19.22
C ALA A 248 0.18 -16.85 20.44
N GLY A 249 -0.91 -16.32 20.97
CA GLY A 249 -1.65 -16.86 22.11
C GLY A 249 -2.57 -18.03 21.73
N PRO A 250 -3.16 -18.72 22.71
CA PRO A 250 -4.09 -19.82 22.46
C PRO A 250 -5.29 -19.39 21.60
N GLY A 251 -5.63 -20.17 20.57
CA GLY A 251 -6.76 -19.89 19.66
C GLY A 251 -6.52 -18.79 18.63
N SER A 252 -5.37 -18.12 18.65
CA SER A 252 -5.03 -17.12 17.63
C SER A 252 -4.90 -17.73 16.24
N VAL A 253 -5.12 -16.93 15.19
CA VAL A 253 -5.06 -17.38 13.80
C VAL A 253 -4.15 -16.47 12.98
N LEU A 254 -3.15 -17.05 12.33
CA LEU A 254 -2.34 -16.43 11.29
C LEU A 254 -2.65 -17.15 9.98
N LYS A 255 -3.18 -16.46 8.99
CA LYS A 255 -3.60 -17.06 7.72
C LYS A 255 -3.21 -16.19 6.53
N LEU A 256 -2.73 -16.80 5.44
CA LEU A 256 -2.34 -16.03 4.24
C LEU A 256 -1.33 -14.92 4.56
N CYS A 257 -0.37 -15.22 5.43
CA CYS A 257 0.60 -14.24 5.89
C CYS A 257 2.00 -14.51 5.32
N SER A 258 2.72 -13.46 4.98
CA SER A 258 4.10 -13.57 4.49
C SER A 258 5.07 -12.67 5.26
N SER A 259 6.34 -13.06 5.27
CA SER A 259 7.41 -12.24 5.85
C SER A 259 8.70 -12.40 5.06
N SER A 260 9.43 -11.30 4.90
CA SER A 260 10.75 -11.26 4.29
C SER A 260 11.64 -10.25 4.99
N GLY A 261 12.94 -10.54 5.00
CA GLY A 261 13.97 -9.68 5.56
C GLY A 261 14.85 -10.40 6.58
N GLU A 262 15.38 -9.66 7.54
CA GLU A 262 16.39 -10.15 8.48
C GLU A 262 15.91 -10.10 9.92
N ILE A 263 16.11 -11.21 10.64
CA ILE A 263 15.94 -11.31 12.09
C ILE A 263 17.31 -11.57 12.69
N CYS A 264 17.86 -10.58 13.40
CA CYS A 264 19.25 -10.53 13.83
C CYS A 264 19.42 -10.26 15.34
N GLY A 265 20.64 -10.41 15.84
CA GLY A 265 21.06 -9.82 17.11
C GLY A 265 20.84 -10.68 18.37
N ILE A 266 20.44 -11.95 18.26
CA ILE A 266 20.24 -12.76 19.46
C ILE A 266 21.58 -13.38 19.92
N GLU A 267 22.49 -12.53 20.41
CA GLU A 267 23.92 -12.87 20.63
C GLU A 267 24.20 -13.48 22.02
N ASN A 268 23.31 -13.29 23.00
CA ASN A 268 23.48 -13.78 24.39
C ASN A 268 22.24 -14.53 24.90
N ALA A 269 21.63 -15.34 24.04
CA ALA A 269 20.36 -15.99 24.28
C ALA A 269 20.29 -16.82 25.58
N VAL A 270 19.39 -16.43 26.48
CA VAL A 270 18.87 -17.32 27.53
C VAL A 270 17.38 -17.53 27.26
N ALA A 271 17.04 -18.64 26.61
CA ALA A 271 15.67 -19.06 26.29
C ALA A 271 14.86 -18.14 25.35
N SER A 272 15.52 -17.46 24.42
CA SER A 272 14.87 -16.75 23.31
C SER A 272 14.43 -17.67 22.17
N PHE A 273 13.37 -17.25 21.48
CA PHE A 273 12.82 -17.91 20.31
C PHE A 273 12.84 -16.97 19.11
N ALA A 274 13.22 -17.48 17.95
CA ALA A 274 13.20 -16.73 16.70
C ALA A 274 12.53 -17.53 15.59
N GLY A 275 11.62 -16.91 14.85
CA GLY A 275 11.01 -17.55 13.68
C GLY A 275 10.91 -16.61 12.51
N GLY A 276 11.18 -17.09 11.30
CA GLY A 276 11.02 -16.30 10.09
C GLY A 276 9.65 -15.65 9.98
N LEU A 277 8.58 -16.35 10.38
CA LEU A 277 7.22 -15.82 10.45
C LEU A 277 6.77 -15.56 11.89
N LEU A 278 6.83 -16.58 12.75
CA LEU A 278 6.32 -16.55 14.13
C LEU A 278 7.42 -16.91 15.13
N GLY A 279 7.66 -16.04 16.11
CA GLY A 279 8.68 -16.33 17.13
C GLY A 279 8.32 -17.52 18.02
N ALA A 280 7.20 -17.43 18.74
CA ALA A 280 6.73 -18.53 19.58
C ALA A 280 5.21 -18.53 19.78
N THR A 281 4.64 -19.69 20.09
CA THR A 281 3.32 -19.74 20.72
C THR A 281 3.41 -19.63 22.23
N LEU A 282 2.53 -18.83 22.83
CA LEU A 282 2.32 -18.78 24.27
C LEU A 282 1.43 -19.96 24.67
N GLY A 283 2.02 -20.94 25.34
CA GLY A 283 1.34 -22.18 25.72
C GLY A 283 0.49 -22.03 26.98
N ASP A 284 -0.72 -22.59 26.93
CA ASP A 284 -1.54 -22.90 28.10
C ASP A 284 -2.16 -24.29 27.89
N ASN A 285 -1.71 -25.27 28.69
CA ASN A 285 -2.11 -26.66 28.53
C ASN A 285 -3.63 -26.80 28.74
N GLY A 286 -4.35 -27.24 27.72
CA GLY A 286 -5.81 -27.40 27.75
C GLY A 286 -6.60 -26.29 27.03
N LYS A 287 -5.93 -25.25 26.50
CA LYS A 287 -6.53 -24.29 25.57
C LYS A 287 -6.28 -24.65 24.11
N ASN A 288 -7.12 -24.12 23.22
CA ASN A 288 -7.03 -24.33 21.78
C ASN A 288 -5.64 -23.93 21.25
N ALA A 289 -5.08 -24.76 20.37
CA ALA A 289 -3.85 -24.43 19.67
C ALA A 289 -3.99 -23.14 18.84
N ALA A 290 -2.90 -22.39 18.71
CA ALA A 290 -2.80 -21.35 17.70
C ALA A 290 -2.78 -21.99 16.30
N SER A 291 -3.31 -21.30 15.30
CA SER A 291 -3.37 -21.79 13.92
C SER A 291 -2.49 -20.94 13.00
N VAL A 292 -1.63 -21.59 12.22
CA VAL A 292 -0.78 -20.96 11.20
C VAL A 292 -1.04 -21.67 9.88
N GLN A 293 -1.74 -21.00 8.95
CA GLN A 293 -2.27 -21.64 7.75
C GLN A 293 -1.92 -20.86 6.50
N ARG A 294 -1.37 -21.53 5.49
CA ARG A 294 -1.05 -20.88 4.21
C ARG A 294 -0.17 -19.67 4.44
N CYS A 295 0.95 -19.84 5.13
CA CYS A 295 1.88 -18.76 5.43
C CYS A 295 3.27 -19.07 4.91
N CYS A 296 4.05 -18.03 4.63
CA CYS A 296 5.43 -18.20 4.18
C CYS A 296 6.43 -17.21 4.79
N ALA A 297 7.70 -17.60 4.81
CA ALA A 297 8.79 -16.74 5.24
C ALA A 297 10.00 -16.87 4.31
N GLN A 298 10.69 -15.75 4.11
CA GLN A 298 11.93 -15.65 3.33
C GLN A 298 12.96 -14.78 4.07
N GLY A 299 14.24 -14.90 3.71
CA GLY A 299 15.31 -14.10 4.30
C GLY A 299 16.20 -14.86 5.29
N THR A 300 16.60 -14.22 6.39
CA THR A 300 17.60 -14.79 7.32
C THR A 300 17.18 -14.66 8.79
N VAL A 301 17.42 -15.72 9.57
CA VAL A 301 17.33 -15.72 11.03
C VAL A 301 18.71 -16.02 11.61
N THR A 302 19.24 -15.12 12.43
CA THR A 302 20.58 -15.24 13.04
C THR A 302 20.52 -15.19 14.57
N GLY A 303 21.14 -16.15 15.23
CA GLY A 303 21.17 -16.26 16.69
C GLY A 303 19.96 -17.00 17.25
N GLY A 304 19.75 -16.92 18.57
CA GLY A 304 18.58 -17.50 19.24
C GLY A 304 18.90 -18.79 19.99
N THR A 305 18.13 -19.07 21.05
CA THR A 305 18.20 -20.41 21.65
C THR A 305 17.53 -21.41 20.72
N TRP A 306 16.29 -21.15 20.34
CA TRP A 306 15.54 -21.97 19.39
C TRP A 306 15.10 -21.12 18.21
N SER A 307 15.62 -21.45 17.04
CA SER A 307 15.41 -20.66 15.83
C SER A 307 14.87 -21.54 14.72
N GLY A 308 13.72 -21.16 14.17
CA GLY A 308 13.07 -21.86 13.07
C GLY A 308 12.99 -21.00 11.83
N GLY A 309 13.16 -21.61 10.65
CA GLY A 309 12.96 -20.89 9.39
C GLY A 309 11.53 -20.34 9.25
N LEU A 310 10.53 -21.00 9.83
CA LEU A 310 9.16 -20.48 9.90
C LEU A 310 8.76 -20.10 11.33
N ILE A 311 8.90 -21.04 12.28
CA ILE A 311 8.44 -20.86 13.66
C ILE A 311 9.55 -21.20 14.65
N GLY A 312 9.86 -20.31 15.59
CA GLY A 312 10.83 -20.62 16.65
C GLY A 312 10.32 -21.71 17.58
N ASN A 313 9.17 -21.51 18.22
CA ASN A 313 8.53 -22.49 19.10
C ASN A 313 7.06 -22.74 18.73
N ALA A 314 6.77 -23.98 18.34
CA ALA A 314 5.46 -24.45 17.91
C ALA A 314 4.78 -25.39 18.94
N SER A 315 5.02 -25.18 20.24
CA SER A 315 4.59 -26.13 21.29
C SER A 315 3.08 -26.23 21.54
N ASN A 316 2.22 -25.47 20.87
CA ASN A 316 0.78 -25.73 20.82
C ASN A 316 0.17 -25.10 19.56
N THR A 317 0.66 -25.54 18.40
CA THR A 317 0.36 -24.90 17.10
C THR A 317 -0.13 -25.92 16.09
N VAL A 318 -1.20 -25.58 15.38
CA VAL A 318 -1.61 -26.25 14.15
C VAL A 318 -0.99 -25.47 12.99
N VAL A 319 -0.10 -26.12 12.22
CA VAL A 319 0.56 -25.53 11.06
C VAL A 319 0.15 -26.31 9.82
N GLU A 320 -0.42 -25.63 8.83
CA GLU A 320 -0.94 -26.29 7.63
C GLU A 320 -0.60 -25.48 6.38
N ASN A 321 -0.15 -26.17 5.33
CA ASN A 321 0.09 -25.56 4.02
C ASN A 321 1.07 -24.38 4.07
N CYS A 322 2.14 -24.48 4.85
CA CYS A 322 3.12 -23.39 5.00
C CYS A 322 4.47 -23.78 4.39
N TYR A 323 5.25 -22.77 3.99
CA TYR A 323 6.65 -23.02 3.63
C TYR A 323 7.60 -21.92 4.07
N THR A 324 8.90 -22.19 4.01
CA THR A 324 9.91 -21.18 4.25
C THR A 324 11.14 -21.42 3.39
N THR A 325 11.79 -20.33 2.97
CA THR A 325 13.11 -20.35 2.33
C THR A 325 14.18 -19.70 3.21
N VAL A 326 13.82 -19.38 4.47
CA VAL A 326 14.70 -18.69 5.41
C VAL A 326 15.97 -19.48 5.68
N THR A 327 17.10 -18.79 5.64
CA THR A 327 18.37 -19.33 6.13
C THR A 327 18.52 -19.09 7.62
N VAL A 328 18.73 -20.15 8.41
CA VAL A 328 18.97 -20.08 9.86
C VAL A 328 20.46 -20.24 10.16
N LYS A 329 21.04 -19.28 10.89
CA LYS A 329 22.47 -19.25 11.24
C LYS A 329 22.70 -18.98 12.72
N ASN A 330 23.81 -19.48 13.27
CA ASN A 330 24.30 -19.12 14.61
C ASN A 330 23.30 -19.35 15.77
N ALA A 331 22.30 -20.22 15.58
CA ALA A 331 21.36 -20.59 16.65
C ALA A 331 21.97 -21.63 17.58
N VAL A 332 21.51 -21.72 18.83
CA VAL A 332 21.88 -22.86 19.69
C VAL A 332 21.23 -24.14 19.16
N TYR A 333 19.92 -24.06 18.89
CA TYR A 333 19.07 -25.07 18.29
C TYR A 333 18.39 -24.48 17.05
N GLY A 334 18.90 -24.79 15.86
CA GLY A 334 18.38 -24.26 14.60
C GLY A 334 17.62 -25.32 13.80
N GLY A 335 16.42 -25.00 13.30
CA GLY A 335 15.71 -25.86 12.36
C GLY A 335 15.24 -25.12 11.12
N GLY A 336 15.32 -25.78 9.97
CA GLY A 336 14.95 -25.17 8.69
C GLY A 336 13.47 -24.76 8.62
N PHE A 337 12.61 -25.36 9.46
CA PHE A 337 11.19 -25.00 9.58
C PHE A 337 10.83 -24.60 11.03
N LEU A 338 11.18 -25.43 12.01
CA LEU A 338 10.91 -25.19 13.43
C LEU A 338 12.18 -25.10 14.27
N GLY A 339 12.26 -24.18 15.23
CA GLY A 339 13.27 -24.28 16.29
C GLY A 339 12.97 -25.45 17.24
N ILE A 340 11.72 -25.55 17.70
CA ILE A 340 11.19 -26.66 18.50
C ILE A 340 9.71 -26.92 18.20
N GLY A 341 9.36 -28.17 17.93
CA GLY A 341 7.98 -28.66 17.95
C GLY A 341 7.63 -29.26 19.31
N GLY A 342 6.43 -29.00 19.81
CA GLY A 342 6.01 -29.43 21.16
C GLY A 342 6.09 -30.94 21.41
N ASP A 343 5.99 -31.33 22.68
CA ASP A 343 6.02 -32.74 23.09
C ASP A 343 4.70 -33.49 22.76
N ALA A 344 4.65 -34.80 22.97
CA ALA A 344 3.47 -35.64 22.68
C ALA A 344 2.17 -35.22 23.43
N SER A 345 2.26 -34.45 24.51
CA SER A 345 1.10 -34.03 25.32
C SER A 345 0.39 -32.78 24.78
N THR A 346 1.03 -32.05 23.88
CA THR A 346 0.49 -30.80 23.32
C THR A 346 -0.37 -31.07 22.09
N SER A 347 -1.38 -30.23 21.82
CA SER A 347 -2.37 -30.47 20.75
C SER A 347 -1.88 -30.13 19.33
N GLY A 348 -0.67 -29.57 19.20
CA GLY A 348 -0.12 -29.11 17.93
C GLY A 348 0.11 -30.21 16.89
N LYS A 349 -0.11 -29.87 15.61
CA LYS A 349 0.05 -30.71 14.42
C LYS A 349 0.64 -29.89 13.28
N ILE A 350 1.43 -30.51 12.42
CA ILE A 350 2.08 -29.84 11.31
C ILE A 350 1.87 -30.70 10.08
N SER A 351 1.25 -30.11 9.05
CA SER A 351 0.94 -30.85 7.85
C SER A 351 1.16 -30.07 6.57
N ASN A 352 1.43 -30.82 5.49
CA ASN A 352 1.49 -30.33 4.12
C ASN A 352 2.38 -29.11 3.97
N SER A 353 3.54 -29.13 4.61
CA SER A 353 4.41 -27.97 4.75
C SER A 353 5.85 -28.31 4.41
N TYR A 354 6.61 -27.36 3.89
CA TYR A 354 7.99 -27.66 3.50
C TYR A 354 8.97 -26.54 3.84
N THR A 355 10.25 -26.87 3.86
CA THR A 355 11.32 -25.87 3.89
C THR A 355 12.30 -26.09 2.76
N PHE A 356 12.60 -25.00 2.07
CA PHE A 356 13.72 -24.88 1.13
C PHE A 356 14.91 -24.14 1.76
N GLY A 357 14.74 -23.66 3.00
CA GLY A 357 15.73 -22.92 3.76
C GLY A 357 16.92 -23.77 4.21
N GLN A 358 18.06 -23.12 4.41
CA GLN A 358 19.29 -23.76 4.87
C GLN A 358 19.54 -23.51 6.35
N VAL A 359 20.26 -24.43 7.01
CA VAL A 359 20.68 -24.29 8.41
C VAL A 359 22.19 -24.44 8.47
N SER A 360 22.87 -23.47 9.08
CA SER A 360 24.33 -23.48 9.27
C SER A 360 24.75 -22.95 10.65
N ASP A 361 25.98 -23.27 11.04
CA ASP A 361 26.69 -22.66 12.17
C ASP A 361 25.94 -22.75 13.52
N CYS A 362 25.12 -23.79 13.71
CA CYS A 362 24.42 -23.99 14.97
C CYS A 362 25.37 -24.51 16.07
N PHE A 363 25.20 -24.02 17.30
CA PHE A 363 26.13 -24.32 18.39
C PHE A 363 25.98 -25.74 18.96
N LEU A 364 24.75 -26.21 19.17
CA LEU A 364 24.49 -27.57 19.69
C LEU A 364 23.84 -28.47 18.65
N TYR A 365 22.76 -28.02 18.03
CA TYR A 365 22.01 -28.82 17.08
C TYR A 365 21.43 -27.97 15.95
N GLY A 366 21.59 -28.47 14.73
CA GLY A 366 20.90 -27.97 13.54
C GLY A 366 20.10 -29.12 12.94
N GLY A 367 18.89 -28.89 12.43
CA GLY A 367 18.16 -29.88 11.65
C GLY A 367 17.50 -29.27 10.42
N ALA A 368 17.42 -30.05 9.34
CA ALA A 368 16.88 -29.57 8.08
C ALA A 368 15.39 -29.18 8.18
N PHE A 369 14.62 -29.79 9.10
CA PHE A 369 13.24 -29.39 9.37
C PHE A 369 13.06 -28.86 10.79
N THR A 370 13.52 -29.57 11.83
CA THR A 370 13.38 -29.15 13.23
C THR A 370 14.72 -28.99 13.93
N GLY A 371 14.80 -28.06 14.88
CA GLY A 371 15.99 -27.79 15.69
C GLY A 371 16.03 -28.54 17.03
N SER A 372 15.07 -29.42 17.32
CA SER A 372 14.97 -30.12 18.61
C SER A 372 14.72 -31.61 18.45
N GLN A 373 15.03 -32.40 19.48
CA GLN A 373 14.74 -33.84 19.53
C GLN A 373 13.42 -34.18 20.24
N LYS A 374 12.66 -33.17 20.69
CA LYS A 374 11.48 -33.36 21.56
C LYS A 374 10.18 -33.60 20.78
N GLU A 375 10.19 -33.57 19.45
CA GLU A 375 8.97 -33.74 18.65
C GLU A 375 8.47 -35.19 18.63
N SER A 376 7.15 -35.36 18.74
CA SER A 376 6.50 -36.63 18.40
C SER A 376 6.32 -36.75 16.88
N LEU A 377 6.79 -37.87 16.32
CA LEU A 377 6.67 -38.20 14.90
C LEU A 377 5.25 -38.15 14.36
N GLU A 378 4.28 -38.48 15.22
CA GLU A 378 2.87 -38.55 14.89
C GLU A 378 2.26 -37.17 14.55
N LYS A 379 3.00 -36.09 14.81
CA LYS A 379 2.55 -34.72 14.58
C LYS A 379 2.87 -34.17 13.20
N LEU A 380 3.77 -34.83 12.46
CA LEU A 380 4.21 -34.40 11.13
C LEU A 380 3.56 -35.28 10.06
N SER A 381 2.85 -34.68 9.10
CA SER A 381 2.26 -35.40 7.97
C SER A 381 2.41 -34.62 6.66
N GLY A 382 2.92 -35.27 5.60
CA GLY A 382 3.12 -34.59 4.32
C GLY A 382 4.11 -33.42 4.40
N CYS A 383 5.13 -33.52 5.26
CA CYS A 383 6.14 -32.49 5.42
C CYS A 383 7.43 -32.82 4.66
N TYR A 384 8.08 -31.82 4.06
CA TYR A 384 9.25 -32.01 3.19
C TYR A 384 10.38 -31.02 3.49
N TYR A 385 11.63 -31.39 3.18
CA TYR A 385 12.78 -30.48 3.24
C TYR A 385 13.76 -30.73 2.09
N LEU A 386 14.50 -29.69 1.69
CA LEU A 386 15.52 -29.76 0.64
C LEU A 386 16.75 -30.60 1.05
N ALA A 387 17.18 -31.50 0.17
CA ALA A 387 18.40 -32.30 0.28
C ALA A 387 19.44 -31.94 -0.82
N PRO A 388 20.76 -32.04 -0.56
CA PRO A 388 21.39 -32.43 0.72
C PRO A 388 21.44 -31.26 1.71
N SER A 389 21.30 -31.56 3.00
CA SER A 389 21.56 -30.57 4.05
C SER A 389 23.08 -30.27 4.08
N PRO A 390 23.51 -29.00 4.09
CA PRO A 390 24.92 -28.63 3.94
C PRO A 390 25.85 -29.09 5.08
N ALA A 391 25.33 -29.69 6.16
CA ALA A 391 26.14 -30.27 7.23
C ALA A 391 25.68 -31.71 7.56
N PRO A 392 26.61 -32.61 7.97
CA PRO A 392 26.28 -33.90 8.58
C PRO A 392 25.70 -33.65 9.98
N LEU A 393 24.48 -33.13 10.01
CA LEU A 393 23.74 -32.88 11.24
C LEU A 393 23.25 -34.23 11.79
N PRO A 394 23.28 -34.45 13.11
CA PRO A 394 22.82 -35.71 13.70
C PRO A 394 21.34 -35.93 13.35
N GLU A 395 21.10 -36.78 12.35
CA GLU A 395 19.79 -36.95 11.72
C GLU A 395 18.74 -37.41 12.73
N ARG A 396 17.80 -36.52 13.05
CA ARG A 396 16.44 -36.95 13.38
C ARG A 396 15.38 -35.93 12.96
N ASN A 397 15.31 -35.63 11.65
CA ASN A 397 14.15 -34.94 11.03
C ASN A 397 12.96 -35.90 10.85
N ALA A 398 12.77 -36.81 11.80
CA ALA A 398 11.88 -37.93 11.62
C ALA A 398 10.43 -37.38 11.51
N GLY A 399 9.65 -37.86 10.53
CA GLY A 399 8.31 -37.34 10.20
C GLY A 399 8.27 -36.39 8.99
N ALA A 400 9.37 -35.71 8.67
CA ALA A 400 9.52 -34.96 7.42
C ALA A 400 10.41 -35.73 6.41
N SER A 401 10.10 -35.64 5.13
CA SER A 401 10.79 -36.37 4.07
C SER A 401 11.78 -35.50 3.31
N ALA A 402 13.03 -35.95 3.19
CA ALA A 402 14.03 -35.34 2.32
C ALA A 402 13.60 -35.39 0.85
N LYS A 403 13.78 -34.29 0.13
CA LYS A 403 13.47 -34.18 -1.31
C LYS A 403 14.57 -33.39 -2.02
N PRO A 404 14.99 -33.79 -3.24
CA PRO A 404 15.94 -33.02 -4.02
C PRO A 404 15.28 -31.75 -4.58
N SER A 405 16.06 -30.78 -5.04
CA SER A 405 15.54 -29.49 -5.53
C SER A 405 14.49 -29.64 -6.64
N GLU A 406 14.68 -30.61 -7.53
CA GLU A 406 13.84 -30.91 -8.69
C GLU A 406 12.43 -31.36 -8.28
N PHE A 407 12.28 -31.94 -7.09
CA PHE A 407 10.97 -32.30 -6.57
C PHE A 407 10.08 -31.06 -6.42
N PHE A 408 10.61 -29.98 -5.85
CA PHE A 408 9.85 -28.75 -5.59
C PHE A 408 9.42 -28.04 -6.89
N HIS A 409 10.07 -28.34 -8.02
CA HIS A 409 9.71 -27.82 -9.33
C HIS A 409 8.75 -28.74 -10.11
N SER A 410 8.35 -29.86 -9.53
CA SER A 410 7.57 -30.90 -10.22
C SER A 410 6.07 -30.82 -9.92
N GLU A 411 5.24 -31.22 -10.89
CA GLU A 411 3.81 -31.42 -10.68
C GLU A 411 3.52 -32.42 -9.54
N ALA A 412 4.42 -33.38 -9.30
CA ALA A 412 4.32 -34.33 -8.20
C ALA A 412 4.38 -33.65 -6.82
N ALA A 413 5.11 -32.56 -6.65
CA ALA A 413 5.09 -31.79 -5.41
C ALA A 413 3.73 -31.15 -5.16
N LEU A 414 3.12 -30.55 -6.19
CA LEU A 414 1.78 -29.97 -6.10
C LEU A 414 0.73 -31.03 -5.73
N ILE A 415 0.76 -32.18 -6.39
CA ILE A 415 -0.17 -33.29 -6.09
C ILE A 415 -0.02 -33.75 -4.62
N LEU A 416 1.20 -33.91 -4.14
CA LEU A 416 1.46 -34.37 -2.77
C LEU A 416 1.13 -33.32 -1.70
N LEU A 417 1.32 -32.03 -2.00
CA LEU A 417 1.00 -30.95 -1.07
C LEU A 417 -0.51 -30.69 -1.02
N ASN A 418 -1.22 -30.81 -2.15
CA ASN A 418 -2.65 -30.56 -2.22
C ASN A 418 -3.53 -31.72 -1.76
N HIS A 419 -3.09 -32.98 -1.91
CA HIS A 419 -3.88 -34.21 -1.69
C HIS A 419 -5.17 -34.33 -2.51
N SER A 420 -5.57 -33.28 -3.23
CA SER A 420 -6.73 -33.20 -4.14
C SER A 420 -6.43 -32.22 -5.29
N SER A 421 -7.29 -32.15 -6.29
CA SER A 421 -7.18 -31.17 -7.38
C SER A 421 -7.41 -29.72 -6.94
N ASP A 422 -8.05 -29.52 -5.78
CA ASP A 422 -8.56 -28.23 -5.32
C ASP A 422 -7.81 -27.73 -4.06
N GLY A 423 -6.58 -28.21 -3.86
CA GLY A 423 -5.76 -27.80 -2.73
C GLY A 423 -5.19 -26.38 -2.88
N PRO A 424 -4.67 -25.79 -1.78
CA PRO A 424 -4.27 -24.38 -1.73
C PRO A 424 -2.94 -24.07 -2.43
N TRP A 425 -2.17 -25.10 -2.82
CA TRP A 425 -0.85 -24.94 -3.43
C TRP A 425 -0.95 -24.74 -4.94
N THR A 426 -0.23 -23.73 -5.42
CA THR A 426 -0.11 -23.40 -6.85
C THR A 426 1.34 -23.51 -7.30
N ALA A 427 1.56 -23.64 -8.61
CA ALA A 427 2.91 -23.58 -9.16
C ALA A 427 3.48 -22.16 -8.96
N GLY A 428 4.68 -22.06 -8.38
CA GLY A 428 5.44 -20.80 -8.33
C GLY A 428 6.59 -20.80 -9.33
N GLU A 429 7.36 -19.70 -9.36
CA GLU A 429 8.47 -19.53 -10.30
C GLU A 429 9.64 -20.48 -9.99
N GLU A 430 9.97 -20.63 -8.70
CA GLU A 430 11.07 -21.49 -8.22
C GLU A 430 10.56 -22.64 -7.32
N TYR A 431 9.49 -22.43 -6.58
CA TYR A 431 8.93 -23.42 -5.66
C TYR A 431 7.42 -23.25 -5.50
N PRO A 432 6.68 -24.26 -4.99
CA PRO A 432 5.22 -24.20 -4.89
C PRO A 432 4.77 -23.12 -3.91
N TYR A 433 3.73 -22.37 -4.29
CA TYR A 433 3.21 -21.25 -3.54
C TYR A 433 1.97 -21.62 -2.74
N CYS A 434 1.87 -21.15 -1.50
CA CYS A 434 0.74 -21.48 -0.61
C CYS A 434 -0.43 -20.48 -0.71
N GLY A 435 -0.25 -19.43 -1.52
CA GLY A 435 -1.20 -18.37 -1.77
C GLY A 435 -0.98 -17.12 -0.91
N ALA A 436 -0.02 -17.11 0.02
CA ALA A 436 0.35 -15.93 0.81
C ALA A 436 1.31 -14.97 0.07
N GLU A 437 1.83 -15.40 -1.07
CA GLU A 437 2.66 -14.59 -1.95
C GLU A 437 1.90 -13.35 -2.39
N ARG A 438 2.62 -12.31 -2.81
CA ARG A 438 1.99 -11.10 -3.34
C ARG A 438 1.22 -11.43 -4.62
N ALA A 439 0.00 -10.90 -4.76
CA ALA A 439 -0.73 -10.95 -6.02
C ALA A 439 0.01 -10.18 -7.13
N ASP A 440 -0.29 -10.51 -8.38
CA ASP A 440 0.18 -9.76 -9.55
C ASP A 440 -0.74 -8.55 -9.80
N TYR A 441 -0.18 -7.35 -9.69
CA TYR A 441 -0.88 -6.07 -9.93
C TYR A 441 -0.64 -5.51 -11.33
N SER A 442 0.03 -6.25 -12.22
CA SER A 442 0.38 -5.76 -13.56
C SER A 442 -0.83 -5.26 -14.37
N ALA A 443 -2.00 -5.89 -14.21
CA ALA A 443 -3.25 -5.45 -14.83
C ALA A 443 -3.78 -4.14 -14.23
N VAL A 444 -3.74 -4.00 -12.90
CA VAL A 444 -4.11 -2.74 -12.20
C VAL A 444 -3.20 -1.61 -12.64
N GLU A 445 -1.91 -1.89 -12.74
CA GLU A 445 -0.88 -0.95 -13.20
C GLU A 445 -1.14 -0.49 -14.64
N GLN A 446 -1.44 -1.41 -15.55
CA GLN A 446 -1.81 -1.10 -16.94
C GLN A 446 -3.10 -0.27 -17.01
N ALA A 447 -4.13 -0.64 -16.24
CA ALA A 447 -5.38 0.09 -16.16
C ALA A 447 -5.16 1.54 -15.69
N ALA A 448 -4.36 1.73 -14.64
CA ALA A 448 -3.99 3.06 -14.13
C ALA A 448 -3.21 3.89 -15.17
N ALA A 449 -2.31 3.26 -15.92
CA ALA A 449 -1.55 3.92 -16.98
C ALA A 449 -2.42 4.35 -18.18
N SER A 450 -3.58 3.72 -18.38
CA SER A 450 -4.52 4.07 -19.46
C SER A 450 -5.34 5.35 -19.18
N ILE A 451 -5.34 5.82 -17.93
CA ILE A 451 -6.10 7.00 -17.51
C ILE A 451 -5.54 8.27 -18.18
N PRO A 452 -6.39 9.12 -18.79
CA PRO A 452 -5.95 10.40 -19.35
C PRO A 452 -5.19 11.25 -18.33
N THR A 453 -4.05 11.82 -18.73
CA THR A 453 -3.19 12.63 -17.84
C THR A 453 -3.87 13.93 -17.42
N ASP A 454 -4.54 14.60 -18.35
CA ASP A 454 -5.35 15.79 -18.07
C ASP A 454 -6.83 15.40 -17.85
N LEU A 455 -7.28 15.51 -16.60
CA LEU A 455 -8.67 15.25 -16.23
C LEU A 455 -9.55 16.51 -16.25
N ASN A 456 -8.97 17.70 -16.48
CA ASN A 456 -9.73 18.95 -16.51
C ASN A 456 -10.68 18.99 -17.72
N ASN A 457 -10.48 18.17 -18.73
CA ASN A 457 -11.40 18.09 -19.86
C ASN A 457 -12.67 17.27 -19.58
N TYR A 458 -12.77 16.62 -18.42
CA TYR A 458 -13.85 15.69 -18.09
C TYR A 458 -14.77 16.23 -16.99
N THR A 459 -15.98 15.71 -16.93
CA THR A 459 -16.97 16.11 -15.92
C THR A 459 -16.53 15.68 -14.51
N GLU A 460 -16.78 16.53 -13.52
CA GLU A 460 -16.46 16.27 -12.11
C GLU A 460 -17.06 14.94 -11.63
N LYS A 461 -18.28 14.62 -12.07
CA LYS A 461 -18.98 13.39 -11.69
C LYS A 461 -18.21 12.14 -12.12
N THR A 462 -17.76 12.07 -13.37
CA THR A 462 -17.05 10.89 -13.88
C THR A 462 -15.63 10.81 -13.34
N VAL A 463 -14.98 11.97 -13.11
CA VAL A 463 -13.67 12.03 -12.44
C VAL A 463 -13.78 11.53 -11.00
N ALA A 464 -14.84 11.90 -10.26
CA ALA A 464 -15.07 11.41 -8.91
C ALA A 464 -15.26 9.89 -8.87
N SER A 465 -16.01 9.32 -9.82
CA SER A 465 -16.16 7.85 -9.92
C SER A 465 -14.84 7.14 -10.25
N LEU A 466 -14.00 7.74 -11.09
CA LEU A 466 -12.66 7.23 -11.37
C LEU A 466 -11.77 7.26 -10.12
N ASN A 467 -11.73 8.40 -9.41
CA ASN A 467 -10.95 8.52 -8.18
C ASN A 467 -11.42 7.51 -7.12
N GLN A 468 -12.73 7.29 -6.98
CA GLN A 468 -13.28 6.27 -6.10
C GLN A 468 -12.78 4.85 -6.44
N ALA A 469 -12.66 4.51 -7.73
CA ALA A 469 -12.12 3.22 -8.14
C ALA A 469 -10.62 3.09 -7.79
N ILE A 470 -9.86 4.17 -7.92
CA ILE A 470 -8.42 4.21 -7.56
C ILE A 470 -8.23 4.13 -6.05
N ASP A 471 -9.05 4.83 -5.27
CA ASP A 471 -9.00 4.87 -3.81
C ASP A 471 -9.44 3.55 -3.15
N GLN A 472 -9.95 2.58 -3.93
CA GLN A 472 -10.32 1.24 -3.46
C GLN A 472 -9.24 0.18 -3.71
N ILE A 473 -8.11 0.55 -4.32
CA ILE A 473 -7.01 -0.39 -4.57
C ILE A 473 -6.38 -0.81 -3.24
N LEU A 474 -6.35 -2.11 -2.98
CA LEU A 474 -5.64 -2.70 -1.85
C LEU A 474 -4.30 -3.23 -2.35
N TYR A 475 -3.17 -2.77 -1.80
CA TYR A 475 -1.84 -3.21 -2.26
C TYR A 475 -1.27 -4.41 -1.52
N SER A 476 -2.03 -4.96 -0.57
CA SER A 476 -1.64 -6.07 0.31
C SER A 476 -2.29 -7.41 -0.07
N CYS A 477 -3.13 -7.47 -1.12
CA CYS A 477 -3.75 -8.73 -1.52
C CYS A 477 -2.69 -9.77 -1.90
N THR A 478 -3.04 -11.00 -1.58
CA THR A 478 -2.21 -12.19 -1.74
C THR A 478 -2.57 -12.93 -3.03
N LEU A 479 -1.74 -13.87 -3.46
CA LEU A 479 -1.96 -14.68 -4.65
C LEU A 479 -3.27 -15.48 -4.56
N ALA A 480 -3.70 -15.85 -3.36
CA ALA A 480 -5.01 -16.47 -3.12
C ALA A 480 -6.19 -15.56 -3.49
N GLU A 481 -5.96 -14.25 -3.56
CA GLU A 481 -6.93 -13.17 -3.81
C GLU A 481 -6.73 -12.54 -5.20
N GLN A 482 -6.01 -13.20 -6.12
CA GLN A 482 -5.72 -12.67 -7.46
C GLN A 482 -6.98 -12.21 -8.21
N ALA A 483 -8.10 -12.94 -8.07
CA ALA A 483 -9.37 -12.57 -8.70
C ALA A 483 -9.91 -11.21 -8.20
N GLU A 484 -9.61 -10.82 -6.96
CA GLU A 484 -9.97 -9.52 -6.42
C GLU A 484 -9.12 -8.41 -7.06
N VAL A 485 -7.82 -8.65 -7.22
CA VAL A 485 -6.90 -7.72 -7.91
C VAL A 485 -7.29 -7.55 -9.38
N ASP A 486 -7.63 -8.64 -10.06
CA ASP A 486 -8.12 -8.60 -11.45
C ASP A 486 -9.45 -7.79 -11.54
N SER A 487 -10.32 -7.90 -10.53
CA SER A 487 -11.55 -7.11 -10.45
C SER A 487 -11.28 -5.61 -10.20
N MET A 488 -10.24 -5.26 -9.44
CA MET A 488 -9.82 -3.86 -9.27
C MET A 488 -9.39 -3.27 -10.61
N ALA A 489 -8.59 -4.01 -11.39
CA ALA A 489 -8.16 -3.58 -12.72
C ALA A 489 -9.35 -3.32 -13.64
N GLN A 490 -10.30 -4.26 -13.72
CA GLN A 490 -11.53 -4.11 -14.50
C GLN A 490 -12.37 -2.90 -14.07
N THR A 491 -12.43 -2.61 -12.77
CA THR A 491 -13.16 -1.46 -12.23
C THR A 491 -12.52 -0.14 -12.67
N ILE A 492 -11.19 -0.06 -12.65
CA ILE A 492 -10.43 1.11 -13.12
C ILE A 492 -10.64 1.31 -14.63
N GLU A 493 -10.51 0.25 -15.42
CA GLU A 493 -10.73 0.30 -16.88
C GLU A 493 -12.15 0.78 -17.23
N ALA A 494 -13.16 0.24 -16.54
CA ALA A 494 -14.54 0.64 -16.74
C ALA A 494 -14.79 2.11 -16.35
N ALA A 495 -14.21 2.56 -15.24
CA ALA A 495 -14.33 3.96 -14.80
C ALA A 495 -13.61 4.92 -15.75
N ALA A 496 -12.43 4.54 -16.25
CA ALA A 496 -11.69 5.31 -17.24
C ALA A 496 -12.44 5.41 -18.58
N ALA A 497 -13.03 4.31 -19.06
CA ALA A 497 -13.85 4.28 -20.27
C ALA A 497 -15.17 5.07 -20.12
N ALA A 498 -15.67 5.23 -18.90
CA ALA A 498 -16.89 5.97 -18.58
C ALA A 498 -16.66 7.49 -18.41
N LEU A 499 -15.43 7.99 -18.58
CA LEU A 499 -15.13 9.41 -18.52
C LEU A 499 -15.90 10.19 -19.60
N VAL A 500 -16.62 11.23 -19.18
CA VAL A 500 -17.40 12.10 -20.09
C VAL A 500 -16.72 13.45 -20.19
N LEU A 501 -16.47 13.92 -21.42
CA LEU A 501 -15.92 15.26 -21.66
C LEU A 501 -16.89 16.35 -21.21
N ARG A 502 -16.35 17.46 -20.68
CA ARG A 502 -17.15 18.65 -20.38
C ARG A 502 -17.72 19.24 -21.67
N PRO A 503 -18.94 19.80 -21.63
CA PRO A 503 -19.46 20.58 -22.75
C PRO A 503 -18.54 21.79 -23.01
N ALA A 504 -18.50 22.25 -24.26
CA ALA A 504 -17.89 23.53 -24.60
C ALA A 504 -18.65 24.68 -23.92
N ASP A 505 -17.93 25.75 -23.60
CA ASP A 505 -18.50 27.00 -23.11
C ASP A 505 -19.08 27.80 -24.28
N TYR A 506 -20.38 28.09 -24.22
CA TYR A 506 -21.10 28.87 -25.23
C TYR A 506 -21.41 30.30 -24.78
N MET A 507 -20.89 30.75 -23.63
CA MET A 507 -21.18 32.07 -23.08
C MET A 507 -20.86 33.19 -24.07
N LEU A 508 -19.72 33.12 -24.79
CA LEU A 508 -19.37 34.09 -25.83
C LEU A 508 -20.34 34.09 -27.02
N VAL A 509 -20.86 32.92 -27.40
CA VAL A 509 -21.89 32.81 -28.44
C VAL A 509 -23.18 33.48 -27.95
N GLU A 510 -23.58 33.23 -26.71
CA GLU A 510 -24.77 33.85 -26.11
C GLU A 510 -24.65 35.37 -26.02
N GLU A 511 -23.48 35.89 -25.65
CA GLU A 511 -23.16 37.32 -25.64
C GLU A 511 -23.22 37.93 -27.04
N ALA A 512 -22.57 37.31 -28.04
CA ALA A 512 -22.59 37.79 -29.42
C ALA A 512 -24.02 37.78 -30.01
N LEU A 513 -24.83 36.77 -29.68
CA LEU A 513 -26.25 36.71 -30.05
C LEU A 513 -27.07 37.81 -29.39
N ALA A 514 -26.74 38.21 -28.16
CA ALA A 514 -27.41 39.31 -27.47
C ALA A 514 -27.12 40.68 -28.09
N MET A 515 -26.03 40.83 -28.85
CA MET A 515 -25.72 42.07 -29.60
C MET A 515 -26.59 42.24 -30.86
N VAL A 516 -27.23 41.16 -31.35
CA VAL A 516 -28.03 41.20 -32.57
C VAL A 516 -29.22 42.17 -32.40
N PRO A 517 -29.36 43.19 -33.28
CA PRO A 517 -30.48 44.12 -33.22
C PRO A 517 -31.84 43.42 -33.38
N GLN A 518 -32.83 43.78 -32.55
CA GLN A 518 -34.18 43.19 -32.63
C GLN A 518 -34.91 43.53 -33.94
N ASP A 519 -34.67 44.73 -34.48
CA ASP A 519 -35.22 45.14 -35.77
C ASP A 519 -34.14 45.11 -36.84
N LEU A 520 -34.20 44.08 -37.69
CA LEU A 520 -33.29 43.90 -38.81
C LEU A 520 -33.81 44.55 -40.11
N SER A 521 -35.04 45.08 -40.13
CA SER A 521 -35.67 45.64 -41.34
C SER A 521 -35.02 46.94 -41.82
N VAL A 522 -34.26 47.60 -40.95
CA VAL A 522 -33.54 48.85 -41.21
C VAL A 522 -32.15 48.65 -41.84
N TYR A 523 -31.71 47.40 -42.04
CA TYR A 523 -30.41 47.05 -42.62
C TYR A 523 -30.53 46.44 -44.02
N THR A 524 -29.44 46.44 -44.80
CA THR A 524 -29.40 45.83 -46.13
C THR A 524 -29.65 44.33 -46.08
N LYS A 525 -30.27 43.77 -47.12
CA LYS A 525 -30.57 42.33 -47.20
C LYS A 525 -29.30 41.50 -47.19
N GLU A 526 -28.24 42.00 -47.82
CA GLU A 526 -26.94 41.36 -47.93
C GLU A 526 -26.25 41.23 -46.56
N SER A 527 -26.22 42.31 -45.75
CA SER A 527 -25.60 42.25 -44.42
C SER A 527 -26.41 41.41 -43.42
N VAL A 528 -27.75 41.43 -43.52
CA VAL A 528 -28.62 40.57 -42.70
C VAL A 528 -28.48 39.09 -43.08
N ALA A 529 -28.27 38.78 -44.35
CA ALA A 529 -28.00 37.41 -44.80
C ALA A 529 -26.68 36.87 -44.22
N ALA A 530 -25.62 37.68 -44.21
CA ALA A 530 -24.34 37.30 -43.62
C ALA A 530 -24.44 37.00 -42.11
N LEU A 531 -25.17 37.83 -41.35
CA LEU A 531 -25.46 37.56 -39.94
C LEU A 531 -26.27 36.28 -39.73
N THR A 532 -27.31 36.08 -40.55
CA THR A 532 -28.15 34.88 -40.48
C THR A 532 -27.34 33.61 -40.75
N ASP A 533 -26.43 33.66 -41.72
CA ASP A 533 -25.53 32.54 -42.03
C ASP A 533 -24.56 32.27 -40.87
N ALA A 534 -23.94 33.31 -40.28
CA ALA A 534 -23.04 33.16 -39.13
C ALA A 534 -23.73 32.49 -37.93
N VAL A 535 -24.95 32.91 -37.57
CA VAL A 535 -25.75 32.31 -36.50
C VAL A 535 -26.12 30.85 -36.83
N LYS A 536 -26.42 30.55 -38.09
CA LYS A 536 -26.78 29.20 -38.52
C LYS A 536 -25.60 28.23 -38.48
N THR A 537 -24.37 28.74 -38.65
CA THR A 537 -23.14 27.93 -38.66
C THR A 537 -22.59 27.58 -37.28
N VAL A 538 -23.18 28.11 -36.19
CA VAL A 538 -22.71 27.80 -34.82
C VAL A 538 -22.75 26.28 -34.58
N PRO A 539 -21.60 25.64 -34.28
CA PRO A 539 -21.56 24.23 -33.98
C PRO A 539 -22.28 23.98 -32.65
N ARG A 540 -23.17 22.98 -32.57
CA ARG A 540 -23.95 22.67 -31.34
C ARG A 540 -23.50 21.36 -30.72
N GLY A 541 -23.60 21.27 -29.39
CA GLY A 541 -23.29 20.05 -28.64
C GLY A 541 -21.80 19.71 -28.65
N GLN A 542 -20.94 20.71 -28.81
CA GLN A 542 -19.50 20.53 -28.76
C GLN A 542 -19.00 20.28 -27.34
N THR A 543 -17.83 19.68 -27.23
CA THR A 543 -17.10 19.48 -25.97
C THR A 543 -15.96 20.48 -25.87
N VAL A 544 -15.36 20.58 -24.68
CA VAL A 544 -14.19 21.42 -24.40
C VAL A 544 -13.02 21.21 -25.38
N LEU A 545 -12.92 20.03 -26.02
CA LEU A 545 -11.89 19.76 -27.03
C LEU A 545 -12.07 20.58 -28.32
N ASN A 546 -13.29 21.03 -28.61
CA ASN A 546 -13.63 21.84 -29.78
C ASN A 546 -13.98 23.29 -29.38
N GLN A 547 -13.48 23.75 -28.22
CA GLN A 547 -13.77 25.10 -27.71
C GLN A 547 -13.39 26.20 -28.71
N ALA A 548 -12.24 26.08 -29.37
CA ALA A 548 -11.79 27.04 -30.37
C ALA A 548 -12.77 27.21 -31.56
N GLU A 549 -13.50 26.16 -31.94
CA GLU A 549 -14.53 26.26 -32.99
C GLU A 549 -15.76 27.04 -32.50
N VAL A 550 -16.14 26.86 -31.23
CA VAL A 550 -17.24 27.59 -30.59
C VAL A 550 -16.88 29.06 -30.44
N ASP A 551 -15.66 29.37 -30.00
CA ASP A 551 -15.17 30.74 -29.85
C ASP A 551 -15.07 31.44 -31.21
N LEU A 552 -14.61 30.74 -32.25
CA LEU A 552 -14.58 31.27 -33.61
C LEU A 552 -15.99 31.58 -34.14
N ALA A 553 -16.97 30.74 -33.81
CA ALA A 553 -18.37 30.98 -34.17
C ALA A 553 -18.95 32.21 -33.45
N ALA A 554 -18.61 32.41 -32.17
CA ALA A 554 -18.97 33.63 -31.43
C ALA A 554 -18.38 34.88 -32.10
N HIS A 555 -17.08 34.84 -32.43
CA HIS A 555 -16.40 35.94 -33.12
C HIS A 555 -17.03 36.23 -34.50
N ALA A 556 -17.40 35.20 -35.26
CA ALA A 556 -18.06 35.38 -36.55
C ALA A 556 -19.42 36.08 -36.44
N ILE A 557 -20.21 35.78 -35.39
CA ILE A 557 -21.47 36.48 -35.12
C ILE A 557 -21.20 37.94 -34.78
N GLU A 558 -20.24 38.21 -33.90
CA GLU A 558 -19.85 39.56 -33.51
C GLU A 558 -19.42 40.39 -34.72
N GLN A 559 -18.55 39.85 -35.58
CA GLN A 559 -18.12 40.52 -36.81
C GLN A 559 -19.28 40.77 -37.77
N ALA A 560 -20.23 39.83 -37.88
CA ALA A 560 -21.42 40.03 -38.70
C ALA A 560 -22.38 41.11 -38.13
N VAL A 561 -22.46 41.26 -36.81
CA VAL A 561 -23.21 42.35 -36.16
C VAL A 561 -22.54 43.71 -36.40
N ILE A 562 -21.22 43.79 -36.26
CA ILE A 562 -20.43 45.01 -36.56
C ILE A 562 -20.57 45.38 -38.05
N GLY A 563 -20.57 44.39 -38.94
CA GLY A 563 -20.70 44.54 -40.39
C GLY A 563 -22.12 44.82 -40.91
N LEU A 564 -23.12 45.01 -40.05
CA LEU A 564 -24.48 45.39 -40.49
C LEU A 564 -24.49 46.77 -41.14
N ILE A 565 -25.04 46.87 -42.35
CA ILE A 565 -25.09 48.10 -43.16
C ILE A 565 -26.51 48.69 -43.11
N PRO A 566 -26.73 49.92 -42.59
CA PRO A 566 -28.04 50.57 -42.59
C PRO A 566 -28.56 50.92 -43.99
N LEU A 567 -29.87 50.90 -44.20
CA LEU A 567 -30.51 51.44 -45.42
C LEU A 567 -30.38 52.98 -45.48
N GLU A 568 -30.43 53.60 -46.67
CA GLU A 568 -30.32 55.06 -46.83
C GLU A 568 -31.34 55.81 -45.94
N GLY A 569 -30.84 56.63 -45.01
CA GLY A 569 -31.65 57.36 -44.02
C GLY A 569 -31.84 56.65 -42.66
N GLY A 570 -31.27 55.46 -42.48
CA GLY A 570 -31.26 54.71 -41.21
C GLY A 570 -30.26 55.27 -40.19
N THR A 571 -30.51 54.99 -38.91
CA THR A 571 -29.57 55.31 -37.81
C THR A 571 -28.28 54.49 -37.93
N GLU A 572 -27.12 55.11 -37.69
CA GLU A 572 -25.81 54.45 -37.71
C GLU A 572 -25.80 53.16 -36.85
N ASN A 573 -25.11 52.13 -37.36
CA ASN A 573 -24.86 50.92 -36.60
C ASN A 573 -24.00 51.29 -35.37
N LYS A 574 -24.60 51.15 -34.19
CA LYS A 574 -24.01 51.55 -32.91
C LYS A 574 -22.74 50.76 -32.57
N PHE A 575 -22.56 49.60 -33.20
CA PHE A 575 -21.42 48.70 -33.01
C PHE A 575 -20.31 48.91 -34.05
N ALA A 576 -20.54 49.68 -35.12
CA ALA A 576 -19.56 49.89 -36.20
C ALA A 576 -18.33 50.72 -35.80
N ASN A 577 -18.37 51.40 -34.65
CA ASN A 577 -17.29 52.25 -34.13
C ASN A 577 -16.64 51.67 -32.85
N GLN A 578 -16.92 50.41 -32.46
CA GLN A 578 -16.20 49.78 -31.35
C GLN A 578 -14.78 49.39 -31.80
N PRO A 579 -13.73 49.74 -31.04
CA PRO A 579 -12.36 49.38 -31.39
C PRO A 579 -12.16 47.86 -31.37
N GLU A 580 -11.46 47.33 -32.38
CA GLU A 580 -10.93 45.96 -32.35
C GLU A 580 -9.92 45.86 -31.20
N GLY A 581 -10.33 45.28 -30.07
CA GLY A 581 -9.42 44.95 -28.97
C GLY A 581 -9.85 45.48 -27.62
N GLU A 582 -10.75 44.74 -26.96
CA GLU A 582 -10.61 44.51 -25.52
C GLU A 582 -10.36 43.01 -25.36
N GLU A 583 -9.22 42.64 -24.78
CA GLU A 583 -8.94 41.26 -24.36
C GLU A 583 -10.08 40.82 -23.43
N ARG A 584 -10.94 39.93 -23.94
CA ARG A 584 -12.05 39.35 -23.17
C ARG A 584 -11.55 38.15 -22.37
N PRO A 585 -12.19 37.81 -21.24
CA PRO A 585 -11.73 36.73 -20.37
C PRO A 585 -11.59 35.43 -21.17
N GLU A 586 -10.37 34.91 -21.20
CA GLU A 586 -9.99 33.74 -21.98
C GLU A 586 -10.51 32.46 -21.32
N THR A 587 -11.32 31.68 -22.04
CA THR A 587 -11.81 30.37 -21.56
C THR A 587 -11.10 29.18 -22.24
N GLY A 588 -10.09 29.43 -23.07
CA GLY A 588 -9.31 28.42 -23.79
C GLY A 588 -7.83 28.78 -23.97
N ASP A 589 -6.97 27.75 -24.08
CA ASP A 589 -5.51 27.85 -24.22
C ASP A 589 -5.13 28.18 -25.68
N PHE A 590 -4.62 29.39 -25.96
CA PHE A 590 -4.58 30.00 -27.30
C PHE A 590 -3.21 30.10 -27.98
N ASP A 591 -2.18 29.37 -27.54
CA ASP A 591 -0.83 29.45 -28.14
C ASP A 591 -0.79 29.09 -29.66
N LEU A 592 -1.86 28.52 -30.23
CA LEU A 592 -1.93 28.12 -31.64
C LEU A 592 -2.97 28.88 -32.50
N LEU A 593 -3.74 29.83 -31.94
CA LEU A 593 -4.79 30.53 -32.70
C LEU A 593 -4.28 31.33 -33.92
N PRO A 594 -3.14 32.05 -33.85
CA PRO A 594 -2.59 32.77 -35.01
C PRO A 594 -2.19 31.81 -36.16
N ILE A 595 -1.85 30.56 -35.82
CA ILE A 595 -1.42 29.52 -36.75
C ILE A 595 -2.62 28.90 -37.46
N PHE A 596 -3.74 28.69 -36.77
CA PHE A 596 -4.99 28.20 -37.39
C PHE A 596 -5.67 29.24 -38.28
N ILE A 597 -5.67 30.53 -37.88
CA ILE A 597 -6.21 31.63 -38.69
C ILE A 597 -5.44 31.77 -40.02
N SER A 598 -4.11 31.58 -39.99
CA SER A 598 -3.27 31.63 -41.19
C SER A 598 -3.39 30.38 -42.10
N LEU A 599 -3.66 29.20 -41.52
CA LEU A 599 -3.92 27.96 -42.27
C LEU A 599 -5.30 27.96 -42.97
N LEU A 600 -6.33 28.58 -42.38
CA LEU A 600 -7.66 28.67 -42.98
C LEU A 600 -7.79 29.77 -44.03
N LEU A 601 -7.12 30.93 -43.83
CA LEU A 601 -7.04 31.98 -44.86
C LEU A 601 -6.32 31.49 -46.13
N SER A 602 -5.33 30.60 -45.99
CA SER A 602 -4.64 30.00 -47.15
C SER A 602 -5.47 28.90 -47.85
N ALA A 603 -6.34 28.18 -47.14
CA ALA A 603 -7.27 27.22 -47.73
C ALA A 603 -8.44 27.88 -48.49
N GLY A 604 -8.96 29.01 -47.99
CA GLY A 604 -10.01 29.79 -48.67
C GLY A 604 -9.54 30.43 -49.99
N LEU A 605 -8.32 30.97 -50.01
CA LEU A 605 -7.71 31.55 -51.22
C LEU A 605 -7.40 30.50 -52.31
N LEU A 606 -7.10 29.25 -51.92
CA LEU A 606 -6.86 28.15 -52.87
C LEU A 606 -8.15 27.64 -53.54
N LEU A 607 -9.29 27.65 -52.82
CA LEU A 607 -10.59 27.26 -53.40
C LEU A 607 -11.16 28.33 -54.36
N GLU A 608 -11.03 29.62 -54.02
CA GLU A 608 -11.46 30.71 -54.91
C GLU A 608 -10.59 30.81 -56.18
N GLY A 609 -9.28 30.61 -56.05
CA GLY A 609 -8.34 30.58 -57.19
C GLY A 609 -8.60 29.41 -58.15
N TRP A 610 -9.04 28.24 -57.64
CA TRP A 610 -9.36 27.08 -58.47
C TRP A 610 -10.69 27.23 -59.22
N LEU A 611 -11.71 27.82 -58.58
CA LEU A 611 -13.01 28.10 -59.20
C LEU A 611 -12.94 29.22 -60.26
N ALA A 612 -12.09 30.25 -60.03
CA ALA A 612 -11.86 31.31 -61.01
C ALA A 612 -11.13 30.82 -62.28
N LYS A 613 -10.16 29.89 -62.15
CA LYS A 613 -9.49 29.26 -63.31
C LYS A 613 -10.42 28.37 -64.14
N LYS A 614 -11.39 27.69 -63.51
CA LYS A 614 -12.39 26.87 -64.23
C LYS A 614 -13.37 27.73 -65.03
N LYS A 615 -13.82 28.88 -64.51
CA LYS A 615 -14.71 29.80 -65.24
C LYS A 615 -14.03 30.50 -66.42
N LYS A 616 -12.72 30.77 -66.35
CA LYS A 616 -11.98 31.41 -67.46
C LYS A 616 -11.67 30.46 -68.63
N LYS A 617 -11.58 29.14 -68.37
CA LYS A 617 -11.40 28.11 -69.41
C LYS A 617 -12.69 27.69 -70.12
N ALA A 618 -13.86 28.07 -69.59
CA ALA A 618 -15.16 27.81 -70.22
C ALA A 618 -15.67 28.99 -71.07
N ARG A 619 -14.89 30.07 -71.19
CA ARG A 619 -15.21 31.28 -71.98
C ARG A 619 -14.10 31.69 -72.97
N ALA A 620 -13.20 30.76 -73.31
CA ALA A 620 -12.20 30.91 -74.37
C ALA A 620 -12.40 29.83 -75.42
#